data_AF-B8I8F0-F1
#
_entry.id   AF-B8I8F0-F1
#
_cell.length_a   1.000
_cell.length_b   1.000
_cell.length_c   1.000
_cell.angle_alpha   90.00
_cell.angle_beta   90.00
_cell.angle_gamma   90.00
#
_symmetry.space_group_name_H-M   'P 1'
#
loop_
_entity.id
_entity.type
_entity.pdbx_description
1 polymer ?
#
loop_
_entity_poly.entity_id
_entity_poly.type
_entity_poly.pdbx_seq_one_letter_code
_entity_poly.pdbx_strand_id
1 'polypeptide(L)'
;MNRKIRAILVSLLLLLFIPCIASASQFNFSNRLVFFQDKIITQHSMGNITIVIGDADIQTNVNGSVIVIFGKANIKGMVGGDLVSVFGDVYIKDKSLIQGNVVSLGKLKKDNNVIISGTKVNIDVDIISLFKSNGIIINGLIILSLITLAAGLILISIFSGRYRVMSYKMSKGLTRRMIMGGLAVTGFTIIVIFLLFLIVAPIFYVLFLMFADIVASIFVGTLIFKGNYDRTTIYLQFLVGQILVSILKIVPLILIPSGSYTAMLIYGICFIILQYSMAFFGIGTIIDTGFGKKTSRV
;
A
#
# COMPACT_ATOMS: atom_id res chain seq x y z
N MET A 1 9.42 7.41 32.86
CA MET A 1 9.16 6.70 31.58
C MET A 1 10.01 5.44 31.55
N ASN A 2 9.39 4.24 31.45
CA ASN A 2 10.11 2.97 31.47
C ASN A 2 11.19 2.91 30.39
N ARG A 3 12.39 2.37 30.68
CA ARG A 3 13.49 2.22 29.69
C ARG A 3 13.03 1.55 28.40
N LYS A 4 12.08 0.60 28.50
CA LYS A 4 11.45 -0.08 27.35
C LYS A 4 10.66 0.87 26.44
N ILE A 5 9.94 1.85 27.01
CA ILE A 5 9.15 2.83 26.24
C ILE A 5 10.08 3.81 25.52
N ARG A 6 11.19 4.22 26.15
CA ARG A 6 12.22 5.03 25.47
C ARG A 6 12.84 4.28 24.30
N ALA A 7 13.19 3.00 24.48
CA ALA A 7 13.77 2.19 23.41
C ALA A 7 12.80 2.01 22.23
N ILE A 8 11.51 1.79 22.50
CA ILE A 8 10.50 1.66 21.44
C ILE A 8 10.28 3.00 20.72
N LEU A 9 10.19 4.12 21.44
CA LEU A 9 10.06 5.45 20.83
C LEU A 9 11.27 5.80 19.98
N VAL A 10 12.48 5.53 20.46
CA VAL A 10 13.72 5.76 19.70
C VAL A 10 13.79 4.84 18.49
N SER A 11 13.45 3.55 18.63
CA SER A 11 13.42 2.61 17.51
C SER A 11 12.36 2.99 16.45
N LEU A 12 11.21 3.50 16.87
CA LEU A 12 10.13 3.92 15.98
C LEU A 12 10.47 5.25 15.28
N LEU A 13 11.06 6.20 16.01
CA LEU A 13 11.59 7.43 15.44
C LEU A 13 12.66 7.09 14.40
N LEU A 14 13.57 6.16 14.72
CA LEU A 14 14.59 5.67 13.81
C LEU A 14 13.97 4.97 12.59
N LEU A 15 12.87 4.21 12.76
CA LEU A 15 12.12 3.56 11.69
C LEU A 15 11.44 4.56 10.74
N LEU A 16 10.92 5.67 11.28
CA LEU A 16 10.34 6.78 10.51
C LEU A 16 11.38 7.59 9.74
N PHE A 17 12.66 7.49 10.12
CA PHE A 17 13.79 8.05 9.39
C PHE A 17 14.42 7.07 8.37
N ILE A 18 13.88 5.85 8.20
CA ILE A 18 14.28 4.89 7.14
C ILE A 18 13.54 5.08 5.78
N PRO A 19 13.06 6.25 5.34
CA PRO A 19 12.74 6.40 3.92
C PRO A 19 13.96 6.44 2.99
N CYS A 20 15.21 6.31 3.48
CA CYS A 20 16.39 6.67 2.68
C CYS A 20 17.52 5.63 2.55
N ILE A 21 17.40 4.43 3.12
CA ILE A 21 18.45 3.41 2.98
C ILE A 21 17.82 2.04 2.70
N ALA A 22 17.10 1.93 1.58
CA ALA A 22 16.95 0.65 0.92
C ALA A 22 18.28 0.35 0.19
N SER A 23 19.31 -0.05 0.95
CA SER A 23 20.46 -0.73 0.33
C SER A 23 19.96 -2.07 -0.18
N ALA A 24 19.96 -2.21 -1.51
CA ALA A 24 19.69 -3.46 -2.20
C ALA A 24 20.65 -4.54 -1.67
N SER A 25 20.11 -5.48 -0.89
CA SER A 25 20.84 -6.70 -0.56
C SER A 25 20.86 -7.59 -1.80
N GLN A 26 22.07 -7.98 -2.25
CA GLN A 26 22.26 -8.92 -3.34
C GLN A 26 21.84 -10.33 -2.89
N PHE A 27 20.55 -10.65 -3.00
CA PHE A 27 20.09 -12.03 -2.92
C PHE A 27 20.29 -12.70 -4.28
N ASN A 28 21.40 -13.42 -4.40
CA ASN A 28 21.74 -14.20 -5.58
C ASN A 28 20.90 -15.49 -5.59
N PHE A 29 19.64 -15.37 -5.99
CA PHE A 29 18.86 -16.54 -6.37
C PHE A 29 19.40 -17.08 -7.69
N SER A 30 19.82 -18.34 -7.69
CA SER A 30 20.25 -19.09 -8.86
C SER A 30 19.09 -19.30 -9.85
N ASN A 31 18.72 -18.25 -10.58
CA ASN A 31 18.64 -18.13 -12.04
C ASN A 31 17.84 -16.86 -12.40
N ARG A 32 18.59 -15.75 -12.60
CA ARG A 32 18.24 -14.58 -13.43
C ARG A 32 17.01 -13.75 -13.05
N LEU A 33 16.52 -13.93 -11.84
CA LEU A 33 15.55 -13.04 -11.24
C LEU A 33 16.29 -11.97 -10.43
N VAL A 34 16.03 -10.71 -10.72
CA VAL A 34 16.64 -9.54 -10.06
C VAL A 34 15.53 -8.71 -9.40
N PHE A 35 15.70 -8.41 -8.12
CA PHE A 35 14.79 -7.55 -7.37
C PHE A 35 15.50 -6.24 -7.00
N PHE A 36 14.80 -5.10 -7.12
CA PHE A 36 15.26 -3.80 -6.61
C PHE A 36 16.62 -3.34 -7.20
N GLN A 37 16.96 -3.76 -8.42
CA GLN A 37 18.22 -3.41 -9.05
C GLN A 37 18.05 -3.22 -10.55
N ASP A 38 18.79 -2.24 -11.06
CA ASP A 38 18.96 -2.04 -12.49
C ASP A 38 19.98 -3.04 -13.02
N LYS A 39 19.73 -3.56 -14.23
CA LYS A 39 20.60 -4.54 -14.84
C LYS A 39 20.90 -4.17 -16.28
N ILE A 40 22.19 -3.96 -16.54
CA ILE A 40 22.73 -3.80 -17.88
C ILE A 40 23.21 -5.17 -18.35
N ILE A 41 22.69 -5.62 -19.50
CA ILE A 41 23.05 -6.91 -20.12
C ILE A 41 23.86 -6.61 -21.37
N THR A 42 25.19 -6.66 -21.20
CA THR A 42 26.19 -6.41 -22.24
C THR A 42 26.77 -7.69 -22.84
N GLN A 43 26.40 -8.86 -22.32
CA GLN A 43 26.86 -10.16 -22.80
C GLN A 43 25.68 -11.05 -23.19
N HIS A 44 25.92 -11.92 -24.18
CA HIS A 44 24.90 -12.84 -24.68
C HIS A 44 24.36 -13.72 -23.55
N SER A 45 23.04 -13.68 -23.37
CA SER A 45 22.40 -14.27 -22.19
C SER A 45 21.50 -15.44 -22.59
N MET A 46 21.83 -16.65 -22.13
CA MET A 46 21.08 -17.90 -22.39
C MET A 46 20.01 -18.20 -21.31
N GLY A 47 18.74 -17.87 -21.55
CA GLY A 47 17.62 -18.11 -20.61
C GLY A 47 16.90 -16.83 -20.15
N ASN A 48 15.80 -17.02 -19.43
CA ASN A 48 14.85 -15.94 -19.11
C ASN A 48 15.45 -14.90 -18.16
N ILE A 49 15.04 -13.65 -18.32
CA ILE A 49 15.48 -12.50 -17.52
C ILE A 49 14.24 -11.90 -16.89
N THR A 50 14.16 -11.93 -15.57
CA THR A 50 13.05 -11.33 -14.83
C THR A 50 13.59 -10.25 -13.92
N ILE A 51 13.15 -9.02 -14.12
CA ILE A 51 13.52 -7.87 -13.29
C ILE A 51 12.24 -7.35 -12.64
N VAL A 52 12.25 -7.24 -11.31
CA VAL A 52 11.13 -6.77 -10.52
C VAL A 52 11.60 -5.55 -9.73
N ILE A 53 10.99 -4.41 -10.01
CA ILE A 53 11.33 -3.11 -9.43
C ILE A 53 12.78 -2.74 -9.80
N GLY A 54 13.01 -2.34 -11.04
CA GLY A 54 14.34 -2.01 -11.57
C GLY A 54 14.36 -1.91 -13.09
N ASP A 55 15.35 -1.20 -13.63
CA ASP A 55 15.48 -0.96 -15.07
C ASP A 55 16.33 -2.04 -15.76
N ALA A 56 15.94 -2.43 -16.96
CA ALA A 56 16.65 -3.37 -17.82
C ALA A 56 17.24 -2.62 -19.02
N ASP A 57 18.56 -2.64 -19.19
CA ASP A 57 19.21 -2.16 -20.42
C ASP A 57 19.87 -3.34 -21.15
N ILE A 58 19.22 -3.84 -22.19
CA ILE A 58 19.63 -5.00 -22.96
C ILE A 58 20.32 -4.50 -24.23
N GLN A 59 21.65 -4.60 -24.24
CA GLN A 59 22.48 -4.13 -25.37
C GLN A 59 22.91 -5.26 -26.31
N THR A 60 22.53 -6.50 -26.00
CA THR A 60 22.91 -7.70 -26.78
C THR A 60 21.76 -8.69 -26.88
N ASN A 61 21.99 -9.79 -27.59
CA ASN A 61 20.97 -10.81 -27.80
C ASN A 61 20.68 -11.60 -26.51
N VAL A 62 19.40 -11.84 -26.25
CA VAL A 62 18.89 -12.68 -25.15
C VAL A 62 18.17 -13.87 -25.76
N ASN A 63 18.66 -15.08 -25.50
CA ASN A 63 18.02 -16.31 -25.93
C ASN A 63 17.06 -16.81 -24.83
N GLY A 64 15.93 -16.11 -24.68
CA GLY A 64 14.91 -16.37 -23.67
C GLY A 64 13.90 -15.22 -23.59
N SER A 65 12.96 -15.32 -22.64
CA SER A 65 11.96 -14.28 -22.40
C SER A 65 12.51 -13.19 -21.46
N VAL A 66 12.06 -11.96 -21.67
CA VAL A 66 12.40 -10.79 -20.85
C VAL A 66 11.12 -10.32 -20.17
N ILE A 67 11.11 -10.33 -18.84
CA ILE A 67 10.00 -9.89 -18.00
C ILE A 67 10.48 -8.74 -17.14
N VAL A 68 9.88 -7.56 -17.28
CA VAL A 68 10.20 -6.38 -16.47
C VAL A 68 8.94 -5.89 -15.77
N ILE A 69 8.95 -5.89 -14.44
CA ILE A 69 7.82 -5.48 -13.61
C ILE A 69 8.24 -4.22 -12.85
N PHE A 70 7.47 -3.12 -12.94
CA PHE A 70 7.77 -1.84 -12.28
C PHE A 70 9.16 -1.27 -12.63
N GLY A 71 9.46 -1.10 -13.92
CA GLY A 71 10.74 -0.57 -14.38
C GLY A 71 10.77 -0.29 -15.87
N LYS A 72 11.87 0.27 -16.36
CA LYS A 72 12.07 0.59 -17.78
C LYS A 72 12.87 -0.50 -18.47
N ALA A 73 12.43 -0.95 -19.64
CA ALA A 73 13.15 -1.88 -20.49
C ALA A 73 13.65 -1.18 -21.75
N ASN A 74 14.96 -0.95 -21.87
CA ASN A 74 15.62 -0.54 -23.11
C ASN A 74 16.18 -1.77 -23.81
N ILE A 75 15.79 -1.99 -25.07
CA ILE A 75 16.21 -3.18 -25.83
C ILE A 75 16.87 -2.75 -27.13
N LYS A 76 18.12 -3.19 -27.30
CA LYS A 76 18.98 -3.01 -28.48
C LYS A 76 19.60 -4.36 -28.83
N GLY A 77 18.81 -5.26 -29.41
CA GLY A 77 19.26 -6.61 -29.74
C GLY A 77 18.12 -7.57 -30.06
N MET A 78 18.45 -8.85 -30.19
CA MET A 78 17.48 -9.91 -30.44
C MET A 78 16.97 -10.52 -29.13
N VAL A 79 15.65 -10.65 -28.98
CA VAL A 79 15.01 -11.41 -27.90
C VAL A 79 14.37 -12.66 -28.51
N GLY A 80 14.88 -13.83 -28.14
CA GLY A 80 14.40 -15.12 -28.67
C GLY A 80 13.05 -15.56 -28.13
N GLY A 81 12.65 -15.06 -26.94
CA GLY A 81 11.37 -15.38 -26.32
C GLY A 81 10.38 -14.21 -26.31
N ASP A 82 9.48 -14.23 -25.33
CA ASP A 82 8.49 -13.18 -25.12
C ASP A 82 9.09 -11.97 -24.41
N LEU A 83 8.60 -10.78 -24.73
CA LEU A 83 8.87 -9.55 -23.99
C LEU A 83 7.62 -9.12 -23.25
N VAL A 84 7.66 -9.20 -21.93
CA VAL A 84 6.55 -8.80 -21.05
C VAL A 84 7.00 -7.65 -20.17
N SER A 85 6.29 -6.54 -20.23
CA SER A 85 6.44 -5.44 -19.29
C SER A 85 5.14 -5.16 -18.57
N VAL A 86 5.20 -5.19 -17.25
CA VAL A 86 4.07 -4.92 -16.37
C VAL A 86 4.36 -3.66 -15.59
N PHE A 87 3.54 -2.64 -15.78
CA PHE A 87 3.64 -1.36 -15.09
C PHE A 87 4.97 -0.64 -15.30
N GLY A 88 5.46 -0.64 -16.55
CA GLY A 88 6.78 -0.12 -16.92
C GLY A 88 6.84 0.45 -18.34
N ASP A 89 7.91 1.18 -18.65
CA ASP A 89 8.12 1.70 -20.01
C ASP A 89 9.03 0.76 -20.80
N VAL A 90 8.66 0.41 -22.02
CA VAL A 90 9.47 -0.40 -22.94
C VAL A 90 9.89 0.45 -24.13
N TYR A 91 11.19 0.51 -24.38
CA TYR A 91 11.80 1.19 -25.51
C TYR A 91 12.57 0.16 -26.34
N ILE A 92 12.03 -0.24 -27.48
CA ILE A 92 12.70 -1.14 -28.42
C ILE A 92 13.35 -0.28 -29.50
N LYS A 93 14.68 -0.30 -29.57
CA LYS A 93 15.47 0.59 -30.40
C LYS A 93 16.19 -0.18 -31.51
N ASP A 94 16.67 0.54 -32.51
CA ASP A 94 17.52 0.02 -33.58
C ASP A 94 16.86 -1.12 -34.39
N LYS A 95 17.67 -1.98 -35.04
CA LYS A 95 17.21 -3.15 -35.81
C LYS A 95 16.93 -4.37 -34.91
N SER A 96 16.32 -4.14 -33.75
CA SER A 96 16.02 -5.20 -32.78
C SER A 96 14.97 -6.17 -33.32
N LEU A 97 15.13 -7.46 -33.01
CA LEU A 97 14.24 -8.54 -33.44
C LEU A 97 13.68 -9.24 -32.19
N ILE A 98 12.35 -9.27 -32.05
CA ILE A 98 11.68 -10.04 -31.01
C ILE A 98 10.97 -11.21 -31.68
N GLN A 99 11.42 -12.43 -31.39
CA GLN A 99 10.86 -13.64 -32.00
C GLN A 99 9.53 -14.05 -31.36
N GLY A 100 9.32 -13.75 -30.08
CA GLY A 100 8.07 -14.05 -29.35
C GLY A 100 7.05 -12.90 -29.35
N ASN A 101 6.12 -12.98 -28.40
CA ASN A 101 5.07 -11.97 -28.19
C ASN A 101 5.60 -10.76 -27.42
N VAL A 102 4.99 -9.61 -27.64
CA VAL A 102 5.25 -8.38 -26.88
C VAL A 102 3.98 -7.99 -26.14
N VAL A 103 4.03 -8.05 -24.82
CA VAL A 103 2.95 -7.61 -23.94
C VAL A 103 3.46 -6.46 -23.10
N SER A 104 2.88 -5.27 -23.25
CA SER A 104 3.22 -4.10 -22.46
C SER A 104 1.97 -3.54 -21.78
N LEU A 105 2.01 -3.50 -20.44
CA LEU A 105 1.07 -2.77 -19.60
C LEU A 105 1.78 -1.50 -19.11
N GLY A 106 1.85 -0.48 -19.95
CA GLY A 106 2.65 0.73 -19.75
C GLY A 106 2.99 1.39 -21.09
N LYS A 107 4.00 2.26 -21.13
CA LYS A 107 4.38 2.92 -22.39
C LYS A 107 5.24 1.98 -23.24
N LEU A 108 4.80 1.67 -24.45
CA LEU A 108 5.61 0.96 -25.44
C LEU A 108 6.00 1.89 -26.59
N LYS A 109 7.30 2.19 -26.71
CA LYS A 109 7.88 2.88 -27.86
C LYS A 109 8.79 1.94 -28.66
N LYS A 110 8.64 1.98 -29.98
CA LYS A 110 9.50 1.22 -30.91
C LYS A 110 10.04 2.12 -32.01
N ASP A 111 11.26 1.84 -32.46
CA ASP A 111 11.82 2.45 -33.67
C ASP A 111 11.23 1.82 -34.95
N ASN A 112 11.40 2.51 -36.09
CA ASN A 112 10.84 2.08 -37.38
C ASN A 112 11.40 0.75 -37.89
N ASN A 113 12.61 0.37 -37.47
CA ASN A 113 13.32 -0.81 -37.96
C ASN A 113 13.16 -2.05 -37.06
N VAL A 114 12.27 -2.00 -36.07
CA VAL A 114 12.03 -3.09 -35.12
C VAL A 114 11.09 -4.13 -35.73
N ILE A 115 11.50 -5.39 -35.70
CA ILE A 115 10.71 -6.53 -36.17
C ILE A 115 10.21 -7.31 -34.95
N ILE A 116 8.90 -7.53 -34.86
CA ILE A 116 8.25 -8.36 -33.85
C ILE A 116 7.54 -9.48 -34.60
N SER A 117 7.97 -10.72 -34.41
CA SER A 117 7.41 -11.87 -35.11
C SER A 117 6.12 -12.39 -34.47
N GLY A 118 5.94 -12.18 -33.16
CA GLY A 118 4.75 -12.60 -32.43
C GLY A 118 3.65 -11.53 -32.29
N THR A 119 2.71 -11.78 -31.38
CA THR A 119 1.57 -10.88 -31.11
C THR A 119 2.01 -9.66 -30.32
N LYS A 120 1.50 -8.48 -30.67
CA LYS A 120 1.71 -7.23 -29.93
C LYS A 120 0.45 -6.82 -29.18
N VAL A 121 0.52 -6.81 -27.85
CA VAL A 121 -0.51 -6.26 -26.96
C VAL A 121 0.10 -5.08 -26.22
N ASN A 122 -0.49 -3.89 -26.37
CA ASN A 122 -0.06 -2.69 -25.66
C ASN A 122 -1.27 -2.04 -25.00
N ILE A 123 -1.24 -1.95 -23.67
CA ILE A 123 -2.18 -1.18 -22.88
C ILE A 123 -1.38 -0.01 -22.31
N ASP A 124 -1.55 1.17 -22.92
CA ASP A 124 -0.82 2.38 -22.55
C ASP A 124 -1.34 2.91 -21.20
N VAL A 125 -0.63 2.57 -20.13
CA VAL A 125 -0.91 3.04 -18.76
C VAL A 125 0.29 3.83 -18.26
N ASP A 126 0.22 5.15 -18.35
CA ASP A 126 1.27 6.03 -17.83
C ASP A 126 1.15 6.24 -16.32
N ILE A 127 1.59 5.26 -15.55
CA ILE A 127 1.49 5.29 -14.09
C ILE A 127 2.15 6.53 -13.48
N ILE A 128 3.27 6.98 -14.05
CA ILE A 128 3.99 8.15 -13.56
C ILE A 128 3.13 9.41 -13.73
N SER A 129 2.43 9.57 -14.85
CA SER A 129 1.49 10.69 -15.00
C SER A 129 0.24 10.54 -14.14
N LEU A 130 -0.23 9.31 -13.88
CA LEU A 130 -1.32 9.05 -12.92
C LEU A 130 -0.93 9.49 -11.50
N PHE A 131 0.28 9.16 -11.04
CA PHE A 131 0.82 9.66 -9.77
C PHE A 131 0.98 11.19 -9.76
N LYS A 132 1.33 11.80 -10.90
CA LYS A 132 1.50 13.26 -11.00
C LYS A 132 0.15 13.99 -10.94
N SER A 133 -0.88 13.47 -11.60
CA SER A 133 -2.21 14.10 -11.66
C SER A 133 -2.87 14.20 -10.29
N ASN A 134 -2.81 13.13 -9.49
CA ASN A 134 -3.43 13.07 -8.16
C ASN A 134 -2.41 13.20 -7.03
N GLY A 135 -1.19 13.67 -7.35
CA GLY A 135 -0.02 13.58 -6.48
C GLY A 135 -0.19 14.25 -5.11
N ILE A 136 -0.88 15.39 -5.04
CA ILE A 136 -1.12 16.08 -3.76
C ILE A 136 -1.99 15.22 -2.83
N ILE A 137 -3.09 14.66 -3.36
CA ILE A 137 -4.03 13.85 -2.58
C ILE A 137 -3.38 12.52 -2.20
N ILE A 138 -2.69 11.87 -3.15
CA ILE A 138 -1.97 10.61 -2.90
C ILE A 138 -0.89 10.82 -1.82
N ASN A 139 -0.05 11.86 -1.96
CA ASN A 139 0.99 12.16 -0.97
C ASN A 139 0.37 12.48 0.40
N GLY A 140 -0.73 13.23 0.44
CA GLY A 140 -1.47 13.51 1.66
C GLY A 140 -1.96 12.23 2.35
N LEU A 141 -2.53 11.29 1.59
CA LEU A 141 -2.97 9.99 2.11
C LEU A 141 -1.81 9.11 2.59
N ILE A 142 -0.68 9.12 1.88
CA ILE A 142 0.53 8.40 2.30
C ILE A 142 1.06 8.97 3.61
N ILE A 143 1.22 10.29 3.71
CA ILE A 143 1.69 10.97 4.92
C ILE A 143 0.74 10.69 6.08
N LEU A 144 -0.57 10.82 5.88
CA LEU A 144 -1.57 10.55 6.91
C LEU A 144 -1.52 9.08 7.36
N SER A 145 -1.36 8.14 6.43
CA SER A 145 -1.20 6.72 6.76
C SER A 145 0.06 6.46 7.60
N LEU A 146 1.19 7.07 7.25
CA LEU A 146 2.44 6.97 8.01
C LEU A 146 2.30 7.55 9.42
N ILE A 147 1.61 8.69 9.56
CA ILE A 147 1.30 9.30 10.86
C ILE A 147 0.42 8.36 11.69
N THR A 148 -0.66 7.81 11.12
CA THR A 148 -1.54 6.87 11.82
C THR A 148 -0.80 5.59 12.21
N LEU A 149 0.09 5.08 11.35
CA LEU A 149 0.94 3.93 11.65
C LEU A 149 1.86 4.22 12.84
N ALA A 150 2.56 5.34 12.82
CA ALA A 150 3.42 5.77 13.93
C ALA A 150 2.64 5.94 15.23
N ALA A 151 1.56 6.71 15.20
CA ALA A 151 0.70 6.98 16.34
C ALA A 151 0.09 5.68 16.90
N GLY A 152 -0.38 4.79 16.02
CA GLY A 152 -0.91 3.48 16.40
C GLY A 152 0.12 2.61 17.10
N LEU A 153 1.34 2.52 16.58
CA LEU A 153 2.41 1.76 17.23
C LEU A 153 2.76 2.31 18.63
N ILE A 154 2.81 3.64 18.78
CA ILE A 154 3.01 4.29 20.09
C ILE A 154 1.85 3.98 21.04
N LEU A 155 0.61 4.17 20.60
CA LEU A 155 -0.58 3.95 21.41
C LEU A 155 -0.75 2.49 21.82
N ILE A 156 -0.51 1.55 20.92
CA ILE A 156 -0.52 0.12 21.21
C ILE A 156 0.61 -0.22 22.19
N SER A 157 1.78 0.42 22.08
CA SER A 157 2.85 0.22 23.06
C SER A 157 2.46 0.66 24.47
N ILE A 158 1.82 1.83 24.59
CA ILE A 158 1.37 2.38 25.88
C ILE A 158 0.20 1.58 26.46
N PHE A 159 -0.76 1.17 25.62
CA PHE A 159 -2.03 0.56 26.03
C PHE A 159 -2.22 -0.88 25.53
N SER A 160 -1.12 -1.64 25.38
CA SER A 160 -1.13 -2.98 24.75
C SER A 160 -2.18 -3.93 25.33
N GLY A 161 -2.38 -3.93 26.65
CA GLY A 161 -3.38 -4.75 27.31
C GLY A 161 -4.82 -4.41 26.91
N ARG A 162 -5.12 -3.13 26.69
CA ARG A 162 -6.47 -2.65 26.32
C ARG A 162 -6.80 -3.05 24.87
N TYR A 163 -5.86 -2.81 23.96
CA TYR A 163 -6.02 -3.20 22.56
C TYR A 163 -6.16 -4.72 22.38
N ARG A 164 -5.46 -5.54 23.19
CA ARG A 164 -5.61 -7.01 23.16
C ARG A 164 -7.00 -7.48 23.57
N VAL A 165 -7.61 -6.83 24.58
CA VAL A 165 -9.00 -7.14 24.98
C VAL A 165 -9.97 -6.75 23.87
N MET A 166 -9.75 -5.59 23.24
CA MET A 166 -10.56 -5.15 22.10
C MET A 166 -10.49 -6.14 20.95
N SER A 167 -9.29 -6.54 20.51
CA SER A 167 -9.08 -7.46 19.40
C SER A 167 -9.73 -8.83 19.63
N TYR A 168 -9.67 -9.35 20.86
CA TYR A 168 -10.32 -10.63 21.19
C TYR A 168 -11.85 -10.56 21.08
N LYS A 169 -12.45 -9.43 21.49
CA LYS A 169 -13.90 -9.25 21.45
C LYS A 169 -14.41 -8.80 20.07
N MET A 170 -13.55 -8.35 19.15
CA MET A 170 -13.91 -7.81 17.81
C MET A 170 -14.74 -8.72 16.93
N SER A 171 -14.56 -10.03 17.00
CA SER A 171 -15.29 -10.98 16.15
C SER A 171 -16.76 -11.14 16.54
N LYS A 172 -17.15 -10.75 17.75
CA LYS A 172 -18.53 -10.90 18.26
C LYS A 172 -19.25 -9.54 18.29
N GLY A 173 -20.47 -9.50 17.78
CA GLY A 173 -21.35 -8.33 17.87
C GLY A 173 -21.00 -7.18 16.92
N LEU A 174 -20.51 -7.48 15.70
CA LEU A 174 -20.13 -6.48 14.70
C LEU A 174 -21.24 -5.45 14.43
N THR A 175 -22.49 -5.92 14.23
CA THR A 175 -23.65 -5.06 13.97
C THR A 175 -23.92 -4.09 15.12
N ARG A 176 -23.92 -4.59 16.37
CA ARG A 176 -24.13 -3.76 17.57
C ARG A 176 -23.08 -2.66 17.66
N ARG A 177 -21.83 -2.97 17.35
CA ARG A 177 -20.72 -1.99 17.38
C ARG A 177 -20.84 -0.97 16.27
N MET A 178 -21.17 -1.39 15.05
CA MET A 178 -21.43 -0.45 13.96
C MET A 178 -22.55 0.54 14.32
N ILE A 179 -23.64 0.07 14.95
CA ILE A 179 -24.73 0.95 15.40
C ILE A 179 -24.24 1.91 16.50
N MET A 180 -23.59 1.38 17.55
CA MET A 180 -23.10 2.21 18.66
C MET A 180 -22.09 3.27 18.20
N GLY A 181 -21.13 2.89 17.36
CA GLY A 181 -20.17 3.82 16.81
C GLY A 181 -20.76 4.76 15.77
N GLY A 182 -21.76 4.33 15.01
CA GLY A 182 -22.52 5.19 14.10
C GLY A 182 -23.21 6.34 14.84
N LEU A 183 -23.91 6.02 15.93
CA LEU A 183 -24.53 7.02 16.80
C LEU A 183 -23.49 7.95 17.43
N ALA A 184 -22.38 7.40 17.93
CA ALA A 184 -21.33 8.18 18.56
C ALA A 184 -20.61 9.11 17.57
N VAL A 185 -20.21 8.62 16.40
CA VAL A 185 -19.55 9.44 15.37
C VAL A 185 -20.50 10.52 14.88
N THR A 186 -21.75 10.19 14.56
CA THR A 186 -22.73 11.17 14.07
C THR A 186 -22.99 12.27 15.11
N GLY A 187 -23.22 11.88 16.38
CA GLY A 187 -23.42 12.84 17.47
C GLY A 187 -22.18 13.72 17.70
N PHE A 188 -20.98 13.12 17.65
CA PHE A 188 -19.75 13.87 17.82
C PHE A 188 -19.49 14.82 16.63
N THR A 189 -19.79 14.41 15.40
CA THR A 189 -19.70 15.28 14.22
C THR A 189 -20.62 16.50 14.35
N ILE A 190 -21.86 16.30 14.81
CA ILE A 190 -22.80 17.42 15.05
C ILE A 190 -22.22 18.40 16.08
N ILE A 191 -21.70 17.89 17.21
CA ILE A 191 -21.06 18.72 18.24
C ILE A 191 -19.86 19.51 17.67
N VAL A 192 -19.01 18.85 16.87
CA VAL A 192 -17.84 19.50 16.25
C VAL A 192 -18.25 20.60 15.27
N ILE A 193 -19.34 20.42 14.52
CA ILE A 193 -19.88 21.47 13.64
C ILE A 193 -20.27 22.71 14.44
N PHE A 194 -20.95 22.53 15.58
CA PHE A 194 -21.29 23.65 16.47
C PHE A 194 -20.07 24.29 17.13
N LEU A 195 -19.01 23.52 17.37
CA LEU A 195 -17.77 23.97 18.02
C LEU A 195 -16.65 24.31 17.03
N LEU A 196 -16.95 24.48 15.74
CA LEU A 196 -15.92 24.64 14.70
C LEU A 196 -15.04 25.89 14.90
N PHE A 197 -15.57 26.92 15.54
CA PHE A 197 -14.82 28.13 15.91
C PHE A 197 -13.74 27.89 16.99
N LEU A 198 -13.85 26.81 17.76
CA LEU A 198 -12.85 26.43 18.75
C LEU A 198 -11.80 25.52 18.10
N ILE A 199 -10.58 26.02 17.89
CA ILE A 199 -9.46 25.28 17.27
C ILE A 199 -9.22 23.90 17.91
N VAL A 200 -9.51 23.74 19.20
CA VAL A 200 -9.34 22.48 19.93
C VAL A 200 -10.33 21.39 19.45
N ALA A 201 -11.55 21.76 19.07
CA ALA A 201 -12.59 20.81 18.66
C ALA A 201 -12.23 19.98 17.41
N PRO A 202 -11.81 20.56 16.26
CA PRO A 202 -11.42 19.79 15.09
C PRO A 202 -10.16 18.95 15.35
N ILE A 203 -9.21 19.44 16.14
CA ILE A 203 -8.01 18.67 16.51
C ILE A 203 -8.41 17.42 17.30
N PHE A 204 -9.27 17.57 18.31
CA PHE A 204 -9.75 16.45 19.09
C PHE A 204 -10.56 15.46 18.24
N TYR A 205 -11.35 15.97 17.28
CA TYR A 205 -12.08 15.11 16.34
C TYR A 205 -11.16 14.28 15.45
N VAL A 206 -10.11 14.89 14.89
CA VAL A 206 -9.11 14.18 14.08
C VAL A 206 -8.41 13.10 14.91
N LEU A 207 -8.01 13.41 16.15
CA LEU A 207 -7.44 12.42 17.06
C LEU A 207 -8.43 11.28 17.33
N PHE A 208 -9.69 11.60 17.57
CA PHE A 208 -10.74 10.61 17.81
C PHE A 208 -10.95 9.67 16.61
N LEU A 209 -10.98 10.20 15.39
CA LEU A 209 -11.04 9.40 14.15
C LEU A 209 -9.77 8.56 13.96
N MET A 210 -8.60 9.10 14.28
CA MET A 210 -7.33 8.36 14.22
C MET A 210 -7.33 7.16 15.18
N PHE A 211 -7.85 7.32 16.40
CA PHE A 211 -8.05 6.20 17.33
C PHE A 211 -8.99 5.14 16.75
N ALA A 212 -10.06 5.56 16.08
CA ALA A 212 -10.99 4.65 15.44
C ALA A 212 -10.33 3.84 14.30
N ASP A 213 -9.54 4.51 13.46
CA ASP A 213 -8.80 3.90 12.34
C ASP A 213 -7.81 2.86 12.85
N ILE A 214 -7.07 3.14 13.94
CA ILE A 214 -6.15 2.18 14.56
C ILE A 214 -6.88 0.90 14.99
N VAL A 215 -8.03 1.04 15.65
CA VAL A 215 -8.83 -0.08 16.13
C VAL A 215 -9.42 -0.87 14.96
N ALA A 216 -9.91 -0.19 13.92
CA ALA A 216 -10.40 -0.84 12.70
C ALA A 216 -9.29 -1.58 11.95
N SER A 217 -8.08 -1.03 11.87
CA SER A 217 -6.93 -1.67 11.26
C SER A 217 -6.51 -2.94 12.01
N ILE A 218 -6.49 -2.93 13.35
CA ILE A 218 -6.26 -4.16 14.14
C ILE A 218 -7.28 -5.25 13.78
N PHE A 219 -8.55 -4.88 13.60
CA PHE A 219 -9.58 -5.83 13.20
C PHE A 219 -9.33 -6.41 11.82
N VAL A 220 -9.03 -5.57 10.82
CA VAL A 220 -8.69 -6.02 9.47
C VAL A 220 -7.51 -7.00 9.49
N GLY A 221 -6.44 -6.69 10.23
CA GLY A 221 -5.33 -7.62 10.39
C GLY A 221 -5.71 -8.90 11.13
N THR A 222 -6.59 -8.82 12.13
CA THR A 222 -7.10 -9.99 12.84
C THR A 222 -7.89 -10.92 11.91
N LEU A 223 -8.64 -10.38 10.94
CA LEU A 223 -9.34 -11.19 9.93
C LEU A 223 -8.35 -11.99 9.07
N ILE A 224 -7.22 -11.40 8.69
CA ILE A 224 -6.16 -12.09 7.92
C ILE A 224 -5.52 -13.21 8.76
N PHE A 225 -5.31 -12.98 10.05
CA PHE A 225 -4.66 -13.95 10.96
C PHE A 225 -5.64 -14.85 11.73
N LYS A 226 -6.89 -14.98 11.29
CA LYS A 226 -7.97 -15.70 12.01
C LYS A 226 -7.62 -17.15 12.39
N GLY A 227 -6.66 -17.80 11.72
CA GLY A 227 -6.16 -19.14 12.04
C GLY A 227 -4.90 -19.22 12.93
N ASN A 228 -4.21 -18.12 13.20
CA ASN A 228 -2.93 -18.08 13.93
C ASN A 228 -2.94 -17.03 15.06
N TYR A 229 -4.10 -16.82 15.68
CA TYR A 229 -4.31 -15.72 16.62
C TYR A 229 -3.36 -15.81 17.84
N ASP A 230 -3.11 -17.01 18.37
CA ASP A 230 -2.27 -17.20 19.57
C ASP A 230 -0.78 -16.92 19.34
N ARG A 231 -0.32 -17.00 18.08
CA ARG A 231 1.08 -16.75 17.70
C ARG A 231 1.32 -15.33 17.21
N THR A 232 0.28 -14.61 16.81
CA THR A 232 0.43 -13.29 16.21
C THR A 232 0.38 -12.19 17.27
N THR A 233 1.36 -11.28 17.21
CA THR A 233 1.37 -10.12 18.09
C THR A 233 0.38 -9.08 17.58
N ILE A 234 -0.22 -8.32 18.49
CA ILE A 234 -1.15 -7.24 18.13
C ILE A 234 -0.51 -6.16 17.25
N TYR A 235 0.81 -5.98 17.36
CA TYR A 235 1.59 -5.10 16.49
C TYR A 235 1.57 -5.57 15.04
N LEU A 236 1.72 -6.88 14.80
CA LEU A 236 1.66 -7.47 13.47
C LEU A 236 0.24 -7.33 12.88
N GLN A 237 -0.79 -7.59 13.68
CA GLN A 237 -2.19 -7.41 13.27
C GLN A 237 -2.46 -5.95 12.87
N PHE A 238 -2.05 -4.99 13.71
CA PHE A 238 -2.17 -3.57 13.37
C PHE A 238 -1.42 -3.20 12.10
N LEU A 239 -0.15 -3.60 11.97
CA LEU A 239 0.70 -3.24 10.84
C LEU A 239 0.14 -3.78 9.52
N VAL A 240 -0.21 -5.07 9.47
CA VAL A 240 -0.78 -5.69 8.27
C VAL A 240 -2.13 -5.07 7.94
N GLY A 241 -2.97 -4.85 8.95
CA GLY A 241 -4.24 -4.17 8.78
C GLY A 241 -4.09 -2.77 8.21
N GLN A 242 -3.22 -1.93 8.80
CA GLN A 242 -2.99 -0.56 8.35
C GLN A 242 -2.45 -0.50 6.93
N ILE A 243 -1.52 -1.39 6.55
CA ILE A 243 -1.01 -1.50 5.19
C ILE A 243 -2.16 -1.85 4.23
N LEU A 244 -2.96 -2.87 4.55
CA LEU A 244 -4.06 -3.32 3.69
C LEU A 244 -5.10 -2.22 3.50
N VAL A 245 -5.50 -1.53 4.58
CA VAL A 245 -6.43 -0.40 4.53
C VAL A 245 -5.85 0.75 3.71
N SER A 246 -4.55 1.02 3.83
CA SER A 246 -3.88 2.08 3.05
C SER A 246 -3.82 1.73 1.57
N ILE A 247 -3.52 0.48 1.22
CA ILE A 247 -3.56 -0.02 -0.16
C ILE A 247 -4.98 0.12 -0.73
N LEU A 248 -6.00 -0.28 0.03
CA LEU A 248 -7.40 -0.18 -0.38
C LEU A 248 -7.84 1.28 -0.64
N LYS A 249 -7.29 2.24 0.10
CA LYS A 249 -7.53 3.68 -0.12
C LYS A 249 -6.72 4.20 -1.31
N ILE A 250 -5.42 3.95 -1.35
CA ILE A 250 -4.49 4.62 -2.29
C ILE A 250 -4.53 4.00 -3.70
N VAL A 251 -4.62 2.68 -3.83
CA VAL A 251 -4.52 2.01 -5.15
C VAL A 251 -5.65 2.41 -6.08
N PRO A 252 -6.94 2.41 -5.68
CA PRO A 252 -8.01 2.85 -6.58
C PRO A 252 -7.81 4.29 -7.05
N LEU A 253 -7.27 5.17 -6.20
CA LEU A 253 -6.99 6.57 -6.57
C LEU A 253 -5.90 6.71 -7.64
N ILE A 254 -4.87 5.85 -7.59
CA ILE A 254 -3.81 5.82 -8.61
C ILE A 254 -4.37 5.37 -9.97
N LEU A 255 -5.35 4.48 -9.97
CA LEU A 255 -5.93 3.93 -11.21
C LEU A 255 -6.88 4.90 -11.92
N ILE A 256 -7.24 6.04 -11.31
CA ILE A 256 -8.16 7.02 -11.89
C ILE A 256 -7.41 7.91 -12.90
N PRO A 257 -7.80 7.90 -14.19
CA PRO A 257 -7.20 8.76 -15.19
C PRO A 257 -7.38 10.25 -14.88
N SER A 258 -6.35 11.04 -15.18
CA SER A 258 -6.40 12.50 -15.08
C SER A 258 -7.57 13.06 -15.89
N GLY A 259 -8.41 13.90 -15.28
CA GLY A 259 -9.57 14.52 -15.93
C GLY A 259 -10.87 13.69 -15.87
N SER A 260 -10.84 12.49 -15.29
CA SER A 260 -12.06 11.70 -15.08
C SER A 260 -12.80 12.10 -13.80
N TYR A 261 -13.56 13.20 -13.85
CA TYR A 261 -14.31 13.73 -12.69
C TYR A 261 -15.35 12.75 -12.15
N THR A 262 -15.99 11.96 -13.01
CA THR A 262 -17.00 10.97 -12.61
C THR A 262 -16.38 9.83 -11.81
N ALA A 263 -15.23 9.30 -12.26
CA ALA A 263 -14.50 8.27 -11.52
C ALA A 263 -13.99 8.80 -10.18
N MET A 264 -13.51 10.05 -10.15
CA MET A 264 -13.07 10.71 -8.92
C MET A 264 -14.21 10.89 -7.91
N LEU A 265 -15.41 11.27 -8.37
CA LEU A 265 -16.60 11.38 -7.53
C LEU A 265 -17.00 10.03 -6.94
N ILE A 266 -17.08 8.99 -7.77
CA ILE A 266 -17.41 7.63 -7.32
C ILE A 266 -16.39 7.16 -6.28
N TYR A 267 -15.10 7.34 -6.55
CA TYR A 267 -14.04 7.03 -5.59
C TYR A 267 -14.19 7.83 -4.30
N GLY A 268 -14.49 9.12 -4.37
CA GLY A 268 -14.72 9.97 -3.19
C GLY A 268 -15.86 9.46 -2.31
N ILE A 269 -16.99 9.06 -2.91
CA ILE A 269 -18.11 8.45 -2.20
C ILE A 269 -17.68 7.12 -1.54
N CYS A 270 -17.04 6.24 -2.30
CA CYS A 270 -16.54 4.96 -1.78
C CYS A 270 -15.54 5.16 -0.63
N PHE A 271 -14.64 6.14 -0.75
CA PHE A 271 -13.65 6.49 0.26
C PHE A 271 -14.33 7.00 1.54
N ILE A 272 -15.32 7.88 1.41
CA ILE A 272 -16.11 8.38 2.56
C ILE A 272 -16.83 7.22 3.24
N ILE A 273 -17.54 6.36 2.48
CA ILE A 273 -18.24 5.20 3.03
C ILE A 273 -17.28 4.27 3.78
N LEU A 274 -16.12 3.98 3.19
CA LEU A 274 -15.08 3.16 3.81
C LEU A 274 -14.59 3.80 5.12
N GLN A 275 -14.27 5.09 5.10
CA GLN A 275 -13.75 5.82 6.25
C GLN A 275 -14.78 5.88 7.40
N TYR A 276 -16.04 6.19 7.09
CA TYR A 276 -17.11 6.20 8.09
C TYR A 276 -17.42 4.80 8.62
N SER A 277 -17.41 3.76 7.78
CA SER A 277 -17.59 2.38 8.22
C SER A 277 -16.50 1.95 9.20
N MET A 278 -15.25 2.32 8.94
CA MET A 278 -14.12 2.09 9.84
C MET A 278 -14.25 2.89 11.14
N ALA A 279 -14.63 4.17 11.05
CA ALA A 279 -14.84 5.00 12.22
C ALA A 279 -15.96 4.44 13.13
N PHE A 280 -17.10 4.07 12.55
CA PHE A 280 -18.23 3.46 13.25
C PHE A 280 -17.81 2.16 13.93
N PHE A 281 -17.12 1.27 13.21
CA PHE A 281 -16.68 0.01 13.78
C PHE A 281 -15.63 0.21 14.90
N GLY A 282 -14.64 1.07 14.66
CA GLY A 282 -13.55 1.35 15.61
C GLY A 282 -14.07 1.96 16.91
N ILE A 283 -14.86 3.03 16.81
CA ILE A 283 -15.45 3.71 17.97
C ILE A 283 -16.47 2.83 18.67
N GLY A 284 -17.30 2.13 17.91
CA GLY A 284 -18.24 1.15 18.46
C GLY A 284 -17.54 0.08 19.29
N THR A 285 -16.39 -0.42 18.81
CA THR A 285 -15.57 -1.37 19.56
C THR A 285 -14.97 -0.74 20.82
N ILE A 286 -14.50 0.49 20.75
CA ILE A 286 -13.98 1.22 21.91
C ILE A 286 -15.06 1.35 23.00
N ILE A 287 -16.28 1.78 22.62
CA ILE A 287 -17.39 1.98 23.54
C ILE A 287 -17.87 0.65 24.13
N ASP A 288 -18.14 -0.34 23.27
CA ASP A 288 -18.69 -1.64 23.68
C ASP A 288 -17.75 -2.41 24.63
N THR A 289 -16.45 -2.24 24.44
CA THR A 289 -15.44 -2.87 25.31
C THR A 289 -15.07 -2.04 26.53
N GLY A 290 -15.66 -0.84 26.70
CA GLY A 290 -15.31 0.08 27.78
C GLY A 290 -13.84 0.48 27.76
N PHE A 291 -13.32 0.78 26.56
CA PHE A 291 -11.90 1.05 26.29
C PHE A 291 -10.99 -0.12 26.72
N GLY A 292 -11.41 -1.37 26.44
CA GLY A 292 -10.64 -2.58 26.74
C GLY A 292 -10.45 -2.86 28.24
N LYS A 293 -11.32 -2.31 29.11
CA LYS A 293 -11.34 -2.68 30.53
C LYS A 293 -11.65 -4.17 30.65
N LYS A 294 -10.85 -4.88 31.46
CA LYS A 294 -11.16 -6.25 31.85
C LYS A 294 -12.44 -6.20 32.67
N THR A 295 -13.53 -6.70 32.13
CA THR A 295 -14.77 -6.94 32.90
C THR A 295 -14.45 -7.99 33.94
N SER A 296 -14.25 -7.55 35.18
CA SER A 296 -14.10 -8.37 36.38
C SER A 296 -15.46 -8.89 36.83
N ARG A 297 -16.07 -9.75 36.03
CA ARG A 297 -17.14 -10.66 36.46
C ARG A 297 -16.56 -12.05 36.19
N VAL A 298 -16.03 -12.74 37.20
CA VAL A 298 -16.76 -13.60 38.16
C VAL A 298 -17.81 -14.42 37.42
#